data_AF-U7PRN9-F1
#
_entry.id   AF-U7PRN9-F1
#
_cell.length_a   1.000
_cell.length_b   1.000
_cell.length_c   1.000
_cell.angle_alpha   90.00
_cell.angle_beta   90.00
_cell.angle_gamma   90.00
#
_symmetry.space_group_name_H-M   'P 1'
#
loop_
_entity.id
_entity.type
_entity.pdbx_description
1 polymer ?
#
loop_
_entity_poly.entity_id
_entity_poly.type
_entity_poly.pdbx_seq_one_letter_code
_entity_poly.pdbx_strand_id
1 'polypeptide(L)'
;MDSRSRHDVQSAEDGLHTSTARRRSSSHSSQASDDSHTALDFIRSQMQLEADAREALPYLLEQEETYEPPVSDDGGSNAEGVGPGSGSHGSGSLYERGESALRNVDRVRAIEGVMAYNHLKDKLKPFFQQFAESGQAISAEDIKSYFAKLRGDEQAIQEAGEGARSDDNRREQSGY
;
A
#
# COMPACT_ATOMS: atom_id res chain seq x y z
N MET A 1 -77.89 -1.23 48.71
CA MET A 1 -77.92 -2.59 49.28
C MET A 1 -76.98 -3.41 48.43
N ASP A 2 -75.89 -3.98 48.89
CA ASP A 2 -75.28 -4.07 50.21
C ASP A 2 -73.88 -4.63 49.94
N SER A 3 -72.86 -4.02 50.53
CA SER A 3 -72.14 -4.62 51.65
C SER A 3 -71.27 -5.81 51.27
N ARG A 4 -69.96 -5.54 51.38
CA ARG A 4 -69.00 -6.34 52.15
C ARG A 4 -68.82 -7.78 51.71
N SER A 5 -67.57 -8.13 51.41
CA SER A 5 -66.77 -9.04 52.23
C SER A 5 -65.82 -9.80 51.31
N ARG A 6 -64.52 -9.48 51.26
CA ARG A 6 -63.46 -9.86 52.24
C ARG A 6 -62.70 -11.08 51.71
N HIS A 7 -61.39 -11.08 52.02
CA HIS A 7 -60.43 -12.18 51.86
C HIS A 7 -59.86 -12.30 50.44
N ASP A 8 -58.66 -11.79 50.14
CA ASP A 8 -57.35 -12.03 50.78
C ASP A 8 -57.02 -13.51 50.99
N VAL A 9 -56.20 -14.01 50.06
CA VAL A 9 -55.12 -15.00 50.18
C VAL A 9 -55.43 -16.31 50.92
N GLN A 10 -55.45 -17.40 50.15
CA GLN A 10 -55.06 -18.77 50.52
C GLN A 10 -54.88 -19.55 49.21
N SER A 11 -53.66 -19.72 48.68
CA SER A 11 -52.68 -20.75 49.06
C SER A 11 -53.27 -22.16 49.10
N ALA A 12 -52.93 -22.99 48.12
CA ALA A 12 -52.56 -24.41 48.29
C ALA A 12 -52.32 -25.04 46.92
N GLU A 13 -51.16 -24.76 46.34
CA GLU A 13 -50.58 -25.57 45.27
C GLU A 13 -50.32 -26.98 45.82
N ASP A 14 -50.64 -27.97 44.98
CA ASP A 14 -50.55 -29.40 45.23
C ASP A 14 -49.26 -29.82 45.94
N GLY A 15 -49.42 -30.37 47.13
CA GLY A 15 -48.40 -31.21 47.71
C GLY A 15 -48.41 -32.55 46.99
N LEU A 16 -47.28 -32.96 46.40
CA LEU A 16 -46.89 -34.35 46.56
C LEU A 16 -45.37 -34.58 46.66
N HIS A 17 -44.97 -34.96 47.87
CA HIS A 17 -44.13 -36.11 48.21
C HIS A 17 -42.61 -36.13 47.92
N THR A 18 -41.89 -35.86 49.03
CA THR A 18 -40.83 -36.66 49.66
C THR A 18 -39.51 -36.97 48.93
N SER A 19 -38.45 -36.37 49.48
CA SER A 19 -37.20 -37.00 49.92
C SER A 19 -36.36 -37.78 48.91
N THR A 20 -35.17 -37.28 48.60
CA THR A 20 -33.91 -37.66 49.28
C THR A 20 -32.70 -37.17 48.49
N ALA A 21 -31.80 -36.50 49.19
CA ALA A 21 -30.41 -36.14 48.89
C ALA A 21 -29.71 -36.74 47.63
N ARG A 22 -29.15 -35.87 46.78
CA ARG A 22 -27.67 -35.69 46.58
C ARG A 22 -27.32 -34.62 45.52
N ARG A 23 -26.73 -33.54 46.03
CA ARG A 23 -25.56 -32.77 45.55
C ARG A 23 -25.22 -32.65 44.04
N ARG A 24 -25.22 -31.38 43.62
CA ARG A 24 -24.19 -30.62 42.87
C ARG A 24 -24.08 -30.81 41.34
N SER A 25 -24.70 -29.86 40.64
CA SER A 25 -24.12 -28.98 39.60
C SER A 25 -23.06 -29.56 38.65
N SER A 26 -23.49 -29.96 37.46
CA SER A 26 -22.90 -29.55 36.17
C SER A 26 -23.56 -30.33 35.04
N SER A 27 -24.51 -29.70 34.34
CA SER A 27 -25.05 -30.22 33.09
C SER A 27 -25.29 -29.05 32.15
N HIS A 28 -24.17 -28.41 31.78
CA HIS A 28 -24.11 -27.73 30.49
C HIS A 28 -24.12 -28.82 29.42
N SER A 29 -25.23 -28.98 28.71
CA SER A 29 -25.30 -29.85 27.53
C SER A 29 -26.32 -29.28 26.56
N SER A 30 -25.87 -28.28 25.81
CA SER A 30 -26.17 -28.10 24.39
C SER A 30 -27.63 -28.29 23.96
N GLN A 31 -28.42 -27.22 24.07
CA GLN A 31 -29.30 -26.91 22.95
C GLN A 31 -28.36 -26.62 21.76
N ALA A 32 -28.30 -27.53 20.80
CA ALA A 32 -27.64 -27.29 19.52
C ALA A 32 -28.22 -26.00 18.94
N SER A 33 -27.36 -25.02 18.69
CA SER A 33 -27.76 -23.74 18.12
C SER A 33 -28.40 -23.96 16.75
N ASP A 34 -29.58 -23.37 16.55
CA ASP A 34 -30.24 -23.19 15.24
C ASP A 34 -29.37 -22.38 14.24
N ASP A 35 -28.17 -21.93 14.66
CA ASP A 35 -27.16 -21.25 13.84
C ASP A 35 -26.16 -22.21 13.15
N SER A 36 -26.38 -23.53 13.24
CA SER A 36 -25.50 -24.51 12.57
C SER A 36 -25.93 -24.75 11.12
N HIS A 37 -25.36 -23.98 10.20
CA HIS A 37 -25.51 -24.22 8.76
C HIS A 37 -24.66 -25.42 8.32
N THR A 38 -25.28 -26.41 7.69
CA THR A 38 -24.56 -27.52 7.05
C THR A 38 -23.99 -27.05 5.71
N ALA A 39 -22.88 -27.62 5.24
CA ALA A 39 -22.31 -27.31 3.92
C ALA A 39 -23.33 -27.45 2.77
N LEU A 40 -24.30 -28.34 2.93
CA LEU A 40 -25.40 -28.54 2.00
C LEU A 40 -26.41 -27.37 2.01
N ASP A 41 -26.58 -26.67 3.14
CA ASP A 41 -27.37 -25.43 3.19
C ASP A 41 -26.67 -24.30 2.44
N PHE A 42 -25.34 -24.21 2.58
CA PHE A 42 -24.53 -23.26 1.82
C PHE A 42 -24.62 -23.52 0.31
N ILE A 43 -24.53 -24.78 -0.13
CA ILE A 43 -24.65 -25.15 -1.54
C ILE A 43 -26.03 -24.77 -2.09
N ARG A 44 -27.11 -25.03 -1.34
CA ARG A 44 -28.46 -24.62 -1.75
C ARG A 44 -28.61 -23.11 -1.84
N SER A 45 -28.12 -22.38 -0.83
CA SER A 45 -28.13 -20.92 -0.79
C SER A 45 -27.38 -20.33 -1.99
N GLN A 46 -26.20 -20.87 -2.31
CA GLN A 46 -25.40 -20.44 -3.45
C GLN A 46 -26.10 -20.72 -4.79
N MET A 47 -26.67 -21.91 -4.98
CA MET A 47 -27.42 -22.23 -6.20
C MET A 47 -28.66 -21.35 -6.38
N GLN A 48 -29.35 -21.02 -5.29
CA GLN A 48 -30.49 -20.10 -5.31
C GLN A 48 -30.03 -18.69 -5.70
N LEU A 49 -28.94 -18.19 -5.11
CA LEU A 49 -28.38 -16.89 -5.41
C LEU A 49 -27.88 -16.79 -6.87
N GLU A 50 -27.29 -17.86 -7.40
CA GLU A 50 -26.89 -17.96 -8.81
C GLU A 50 -28.11 -17.97 -9.74
N ALA A 51 -29.19 -18.66 -9.37
CA ALA A 51 -30.44 -18.65 -10.13
C ALA A 51 -31.07 -17.26 -10.16
N ASP A 52 -31.18 -16.60 -9.01
CA ASP A 52 -31.71 -15.24 -8.87
C ASP A 52 -30.83 -14.22 -9.62
N ALA A 53 -29.51 -14.33 -9.53
CA ALA A 53 -28.58 -13.46 -10.26
C ALA A 53 -28.74 -13.62 -11.78
N ARG A 54 -28.97 -14.85 -12.26
CA ARG A 54 -29.20 -15.11 -13.69
C ARG A 54 -30.54 -14.60 -14.19
N GLU A 55 -31.56 -14.50 -13.33
CA GLU A 55 -32.84 -13.86 -13.65
C GLU A 55 -32.73 -12.32 -13.61
N ALA A 56 -32.04 -11.77 -12.62
CA ALA A 56 -31.92 -10.33 -12.42
C ALA A 56 -31.00 -9.63 -13.44
N LEU A 57 -30.05 -10.36 -14.02
CA LEU A 57 -29.00 -9.80 -14.88
C LEU A 57 -29.05 -10.42 -16.29
N PRO A 58 -30.07 -10.08 -17.11
CA PRO A 58 -30.17 -10.58 -18.48
C PRO A 58 -28.94 -10.20 -19.31
N TYR A 59 -28.34 -9.04 -19.04
CA TYR A 59 -27.18 -8.51 -19.77
C TYR A 59 -25.87 -9.22 -19.47
N LEU A 60 -25.74 -9.99 -18.36
CA LEU A 60 -24.50 -10.73 -18.08
C LEU A 60 -24.32 -11.97 -18.98
N LEU A 61 -25.39 -12.44 -19.63
CA LEU A 61 -25.30 -13.52 -20.61
C LEU A 61 -24.95 -13.00 -22.01
N GLU A 62 -25.12 -11.70 -22.25
CA GLU A 62 -24.78 -11.08 -23.53
C GLU A 62 -23.28 -10.75 -23.50
N GLN A 63 -22.55 -11.17 -24.53
CA GLN A 63 -21.16 -10.74 -24.70
C GLN A 63 -21.14 -9.21 -24.78
N GLU A 64 -20.40 -8.57 -23.87
CA GLU A 64 -20.19 -7.12 -23.91
C GLU A 64 -19.57 -6.73 -25.26
N GLU A 65 -20.15 -5.73 -25.92
CA GLU A 65 -19.59 -5.18 -27.14
C GLU A 65 -18.19 -4.63 -26.84
N THR A 66 -17.17 -5.14 -27.53
CA THR A 66 -15.81 -4.62 -27.40
C THR A 66 -15.81 -3.18 -27.91
N TYR A 67 -15.76 -2.21 -26.99
CA TYR A 67 -15.77 -0.80 -27.32
C TYR A 67 -14.62 -0.47 -28.28
N GLU A 68 -14.95 -0.15 -29.53
CA GLU A 68 -14.01 0.40 -30.50
C GLU A 68 -14.19 1.93 -30.53
N PRO A 69 -13.14 2.72 -30.20
CA PRO A 69 -13.26 4.16 -30.12
C PRO A 69 -13.65 4.77 -31.48
N PRO A 70 -14.51 5.79 -31.51
CA PRO A 70 -14.93 6.41 -32.77
C PRO A 70 -13.72 7.02 -33.48
N VAL A 71 -13.62 6.77 -34.79
CA VAL A 71 -12.74 7.57 -35.66
C VAL A 71 -13.30 8.99 -35.74
N SER A 72 -12.45 9.99 -35.50
CA SER A 72 -12.83 11.39 -35.61
C SER A 72 -13.35 11.70 -37.01
N ASP A 73 -14.51 12.35 -37.11
CA ASP A 73 -15.03 12.94 -38.35
C ASP A 73 -14.33 14.29 -38.60
N ASP A 74 -13.02 14.29 -38.78
CA ASP A 74 -12.35 15.40 -39.43
C ASP A 74 -12.25 15.10 -40.94
N GLY A 75 -13.21 15.66 -41.67
CA GLY A 75 -13.27 15.59 -43.12
C GLY A 75 -11.96 16.08 -43.75
N GLY A 76 -11.22 15.14 -44.34
CA GLY A 76 -10.37 15.38 -45.50
C GLY A 76 -9.30 16.48 -45.35
N SER A 77 -8.25 16.20 -44.58
CA SER A 77 -6.90 16.43 -45.11
C SER A 77 -6.19 15.09 -45.19
N ASN A 78 -6.09 14.60 -46.43
CA ASN A 78 -5.34 13.39 -46.77
C ASN A 78 -3.98 13.33 -46.06
N ALA A 79 -3.69 12.13 -45.55
CA ALA A 79 -2.40 11.44 -45.62
C ALA A 79 -1.12 12.28 -45.60
N GLU A 80 -0.32 12.01 -44.56
CA GLU A 80 1.15 12.08 -44.55
C GLU A 80 1.79 13.43 -44.89
N GLY A 81 2.14 14.16 -43.82
CA GLY A 81 3.31 15.02 -43.84
C GLY A 81 3.01 16.49 -43.60
N VAL A 82 3.51 16.95 -42.46
CA VAL A 82 3.87 18.35 -42.17
C VAL A 82 2.73 19.26 -41.70
N GLY A 83 2.73 19.49 -40.40
CA GLY A 83 2.25 20.73 -39.80
C GLY A 83 3.11 21.09 -38.57
N PRO A 84 4.06 22.04 -38.68
CA PRO A 84 4.83 22.50 -37.52
C PRO A 84 4.04 23.59 -36.81
N GLY A 85 3.32 23.21 -35.75
CA GLY A 85 2.73 24.16 -34.82
C GLY A 85 1.28 23.86 -34.47
N SER A 86 1.06 23.00 -33.48
CA SER A 86 -0.11 23.11 -32.61
C SER A 86 0.08 22.33 -31.30
N GLY A 87 0.57 23.02 -30.27
CA GLY A 87 -0.14 23.07 -28.99
C GLY A 87 -0.18 21.87 -28.03
N SER A 88 0.40 20.70 -28.30
CA SER A 88 0.42 19.60 -27.30
C SER A 88 1.85 19.16 -26.94
N HIS A 89 2.62 20.10 -26.41
CA HIS A 89 3.96 19.80 -25.86
C HIS A 89 3.79 19.02 -24.55
N GLY A 90 3.67 17.70 -24.64
CA GLY A 90 3.89 16.81 -23.49
C GLY A 90 2.79 15.82 -23.11
N SER A 91 1.75 15.61 -23.92
CA SER A 91 0.66 14.67 -23.59
C SER A 91 0.92 13.20 -23.98
N GLY A 92 2.12 12.86 -24.44
CA GLY A 92 2.51 11.45 -24.62
C GLY A 92 2.48 10.70 -23.29
N SER A 93 2.00 9.45 -23.30
CA SER A 93 2.05 8.56 -22.13
C SER A 93 3.50 8.39 -21.63
N LEU A 94 3.69 7.99 -20.36
CA LEU A 94 5.02 7.68 -19.82
C LEU A 94 5.76 6.64 -20.70
N TYR A 95 5.01 5.71 -21.31
CA TYR A 95 5.51 4.72 -22.25
C TYR A 95 6.07 5.37 -23.53
N GLU A 96 5.27 6.17 -24.25
CA GLU A 96 5.68 6.85 -25.49
C GLU A 96 6.83 7.84 -25.26
N ARG A 97 6.77 8.58 -24.14
CA ARG A 97 7.84 9.49 -23.70
C ARG A 97 9.12 8.72 -23.36
N GLY A 98 8.99 7.52 -22.78
CA GLY A 98 10.10 6.63 -22.46
C GLY A 98 10.77 6.05 -23.70
N GLU A 99 9.98 5.52 -24.64
CA GLU A 99 10.50 4.98 -25.90
C GLU A 99 11.19 6.07 -26.73
N SER A 100 10.58 7.24 -26.88
CA SER A 100 11.19 8.36 -27.62
C SER A 100 12.50 8.86 -27.00
N ALA A 101 12.61 8.87 -25.66
CA ALA A 101 13.86 9.20 -24.98
C ALA A 101 14.94 8.13 -25.23
N LEU A 102 14.60 6.85 -25.08
CA LEU A 102 15.55 5.75 -25.25
C LEU A 102 16.03 5.59 -26.70
N ARG A 103 15.21 5.91 -27.69
CA ARG A 103 15.61 5.85 -29.11
C ARG A 103 16.68 6.88 -29.48
N ASN A 104 16.76 7.99 -28.75
CA ASN A 104 17.63 9.12 -29.05
C ASN A 104 18.88 9.20 -28.14
N VAL A 105 18.92 8.44 -27.04
CA VAL A 105 20.07 8.41 -26.11
C VAL A 105 21.13 7.42 -26.60
N ASP A 106 22.40 7.79 -26.49
CA ASP A 106 23.52 6.87 -26.76
C ASP A 106 23.43 5.62 -25.86
N ARG A 107 23.54 4.43 -26.47
CA ARG A 107 23.37 3.16 -25.76
C ARG A 107 24.38 2.98 -24.61
N VAL A 108 25.63 3.39 -24.80
CA VAL A 108 26.65 3.29 -23.76
C VAL A 108 26.31 4.24 -22.61
N ARG A 109 25.91 5.48 -22.92
CA ARG A 109 25.42 6.45 -21.91
C ARG A 109 24.19 5.97 -21.16
N ALA A 110 23.25 5.30 -21.83
CA ALA A 110 22.08 4.72 -21.17
C ALA A 110 22.48 3.61 -20.19
N ILE A 111 23.39 2.72 -20.59
CA ILE A 111 23.90 1.63 -19.73
C ILE A 111 24.67 2.21 -18.52
N GLU A 112 25.60 3.12 -18.77
CA GLU A 112 26.36 3.83 -17.73
C GLU A 112 25.43 4.60 -16.78
N GLY A 113 24.40 5.26 -17.32
CA GLY A 113 23.41 6.00 -16.54
C GLY A 113 22.62 5.11 -15.59
N VAL A 114 22.17 3.94 -16.03
CA VAL A 114 21.47 2.97 -15.17
C VAL A 114 22.42 2.41 -14.10
N MET A 115 23.68 2.11 -14.44
CA MET A 115 24.67 1.65 -13.46
C MET A 115 24.97 2.73 -12.41
N ALA A 116 25.19 3.98 -12.83
CA ALA A 116 25.43 5.11 -11.93
C ALA A 116 24.21 5.40 -11.04
N TYR A 117 23.00 5.35 -11.59
CA TYR A 117 21.76 5.51 -10.84
C TYR A 117 21.60 4.44 -9.77
N ASN A 118 21.78 3.15 -10.13
CA ASN A 118 21.69 2.06 -9.17
C ASN A 118 22.71 2.22 -8.04
N HIS A 119 23.95 2.55 -8.39
CA HIS A 119 24.98 2.78 -7.39
C HIS A 119 24.66 3.97 -6.46
N LEU A 120 24.13 5.07 -7.02
CA LEU A 120 23.69 6.24 -6.24
C LEU A 120 22.53 5.87 -5.31
N LYS A 121 21.55 5.13 -5.80
CA LYS A 121 20.39 4.65 -5.03
C LYS A 121 20.84 3.77 -3.87
N ASP A 122 21.72 2.80 -4.11
CA ASP A 122 22.19 1.87 -3.07
C ASP A 122 22.98 2.60 -1.96
N LYS A 123 23.67 3.69 -2.29
CA LYS A 123 24.33 4.57 -1.32
C LYS A 123 23.33 5.45 -0.56
N LEU A 124 22.35 6.05 -1.24
CA LEU A 124 21.36 6.93 -0.64
C LEU A 124 20.33 6.20 0.25
N LYS A 125 19.94 4.97 -0.09
CA LYS A 125 18.96 4.19 0.69
C LYS A 125 19.31 4.07 2.18
N PRO A 126 20.51 3.58 2.59
CA PRO A 126 20.85 3.49 4.00
C PRO A 126 20.95 4.87 4.66
N PHE A 127 21.36 5.89 3.91
CA PHE A 127 21.38 7.26 4.42
C PHE A 127 19.96 7.75 4.77
N PHE A 128 18.97 7.58 3.90
CA PHE A 128 17.58 7.93 4.21
C PHE A 128 16.94 7.01 5.26
N GLN A 129 17.35 5.73 5.31
CA GLN A 129 16.86 4.77 6.30
C GLN A 129 17.12 5.25 7.73
N GLN A 130 18.28 5.88 8.00
CA GLN A 130 18.59 6.41 9.33
C GLN A 130 17.62 7.52 9.76
N PHE A 131 17.16 8.35 8.80
CA PHE A 131 16.19 9.43 9.05
C PHE A 131 14.78 8.86 9.23
N ALA A 132 14.44 7.81 8.47
CA ALA A 132 13.17 7.09 8.63
C ALA A 132 13.08 6.39 10.00
N GLU A 133 14.16 5.78 10.48
CA GLU A 133 14.21 5.10 11.77
C GLU A 133 14.28 6.07 12.96
N SER A 134 15.01 7.18 12.82
CA SER A 134 15.06 8.23 13.85
C SER A 134 13.80 9.09 13.91
N GLY A 135 12.97 9.08 12.85
CA GLY A 135 11.82 9.96 12.71
C GLY A 135 12.19 11.43 12.45
N GLN A 136 13.45 11.72 12.16
CA GLN A 136 13.92 13.08 11.91
C GLN A 136 13.67 13.48 10.44
N ALA A 137 13.18 14.69 10.22
CA ALA A 137 13.07 15.26 8.87
C ALA A 137 14.47 15.52 8.29
N ILE A 138 14.67 15.15 7.02
CA ILE A 138 15.94 15.39 6.33
C ILE A 138 16.02 16.82 5.80
N SER A 139 17.14 17.50 6.08
CA SER A 139 17.40 18.85 5.57
C SER A 139 18.27 18.83 4.30
N ALA A 140 18.28 19.96 3.59
CA ALA A 140 19.17 20.14 2.44
C ALA A 140 20.66 20.08 2.85
N GLU A 141 20.99 20.45 4.09
CA GLU A 141 22.37 20.44 4.58
C GLU A 141 22.87 19.03 4.88
N ASP A 142 21.99 18.16 5.39
CA ASP A 142 22.28 16.73 5.59
C ASP A 142 22.62 16.06 4.26
N ILE A 143 21.88 16.39 3.19
CA ILE A 143 22.13 15.84 1.86
C ILE A 143 23.46 16.38 1.30
N LYS A 144 23.73 17.68 1.40
CA LYS A 144 24.99 18.26 0.92
C LYS A 144 26.20 17.68 1.64
N SER A 145 26.14 17.52 2.96
CA SER A 145 27.23 16.95 3.76
C SER A 145 27.46 15.48 3.38
N TYR A 146 26.39 14.69 3.20
CA TYR A 146 26.50 13.31 2.71
C TYR A 146 27.18 13.22 1.35
N PHE A 147 26.81 14.08 0.39
CA PHE A 147 27.46 14.11 -0.92
C PHE A 147 28.89 14.64 -0.88
N ALA A 148 29.22 15.62 -0.03
CA ALA A 148 30.60 16.09 0.14
C ALA A 148 31.51 14.96 0.64
N LYS A 149 31.04 14.19 1.62
CA LYS A 149 31.72 12.98 2.09
C LYS A 149 31.85 11.93 0.98
N LEU A 150 30.81 11.72 0.19
CA LEU A 150 30.81 10.72 -0.87
C LEU A 150 31.72 11.08 -2.06
N ARG A 151 31.86 12.38 -2.37
CA ARG A 151 32.82 12.89 -3.36
C ARG A 151 34.28 12.76 -2.91
N GLY A 152 34.50 12.56 -1.60
CA GLY A 152 35.84 12.57 -1.01
C GLY A 152 36.34 13.98 -0.70
N ASP A 153 35.46 15.00 -0.71
CA ASP A 153 35.85 16.37 -0.37
C ASP A 153 36.41 16.44 1.07
N GLU A 154 35.87 15.63 1.99
CA GLU A 154 36.41 15.48 3.36
C GLU A 154 37.83 14.91 3.35
N GLN A 155 38.12 13.91 2.51
CA GLN A 155 39.46 13.33 2.39
C GLN A 155 40.44 14.30 1.74
N ALA A 156 40.02 15.04 0.72
CA ALA A 156 40.86 16.05 0.06
C ALA A 156 41.25 17.19 1.01
N ILE A 157 40.31 17.65 1.86
CA ILE A 157 40.59 18.68 2.87
C ILE A 157 41.45 18.09 4.00
N GLN A 158 41.20 16.84 4.41
CA GLN A 158 42.03 16.18 5.42
C GLN A 158 43.46 15.97 4.92
N GLU A 159 43.65 15.47 3.71
CA GLU A 159 44.98 15.26 3.11
C GLU A 159 45.71 16.60 2.90
N ALA A 160 45.02 17.65 2.44
CA ALA A 160 45.59 18.99 2.36
C ALA A 160 45.97 19.57 3.74
N GLY A 161 45.13 19.33 4.76
CA GLY A 161 45.38 19.74 6.14
C GLY A 161 46.51 18.95 6.81
N GLU A 162 46.65 17.66 6.50
CA GLU A 162 47.74 16.81 6.97
C GLU A 162 49.07 17.17 6.27
N GLY A 163 49.03 17.48 4.97
CA GLY A 163 50.16 18.04 4.24
C GLY A 163 50.68 19.33 4.90
N ALA A 164 49.78 20.22 5.33
CA ALA A 164 50.15 21.45 6.03
C ALA A 164 50.70 21.21 7.46
N ARG A 165 50.19 20.20 8.19
CA ARG A 165 50.67 19.86 9.55
C ARG A 165 52.03 19.18 9.55
N SER A 166 52.39 18.46 8.48
CA SER A 166 53.71 17.85 8.36
C SER A 166 54.84 18.85 8.13
N ASP A 167 54.56 20.02 7.52
CA ASP A 167 55.57 21.06 7.29
C ASP A 167 55.92 21.88 8.54
N ASP A 168 54.99 22.04 9.48
CA ASP A 168 55.20 22.89 10.67
C ASP A 168 56.12 22.27 11.75
N ASN A 169 56.38 20.96 11.71
CA ASN A 169 57.36 20.32 12.59
C ASN A 169 58.82 20.57 12.15
N ARG A 170 59.05 21.34 11.09
CA ARG A 170 60.38 21.81 10.69
C ARG A 170 60.68 23.21 11.23
N ARG A 171 60.32 23.46 12.48
CA ARG A 171 60.87 24.56 13.27
C ARG A 171 61.63 23.98 14.46
N GLU A 172 62.78 24.59 14.70
CA GLU A 172 63.61 24.43 15.92
C GLU A 172 64.66 23.32 15.90
N GLN A 173 65.59 23.41 14.94
CA GLN A 173 66.98 23.11 15.29
C GLN A 173 67.70 24.43 15.60
N SER A 174 67.83 24.69 16.89
CA SER A 174 68.74 25.66 17.48
C SER A 174 70.16 25.44 16.95
N GLY A 175 70.66 26.36 16.15
CA GLY A 175 72.06 26.40 15.71
C GLY A 175 72.70 27.69 16.21
N TYR A 176 73.47 27.55 17.29
CA TYR A 176 74.48 28.44 17.88
C TYR A 176 74.64 29.87 17.33
#